data_AF-A0A8K0CXY8-F1
#
_entry.id   AF-A0A8K0CXY8-F1
#
_cell.length_a   1.000
_cell.length_b   1.000
_cell.length_c   1.000
_cell.angle_alpha   90.00
_cell.angle_beta   90.00
_cell.angle_gamma   90.00
#
_symmetry.space_group_name_H-M   'P 1'
#
loop_
_entity.id
_entity.type
_entity.pdbx_description
1 polymer ?
#
loop_
_entity_poly.entity_id
_entity_poly.type
_entity_poly.pdbx_seq_one_letter_code
_entity_poly.pdbx_strand_id
1 'polypeptide(L)'
;MLRGPVMERMDKSVVITLKGSENWPVWKFRTVIALKTKELYDVVDNPRDENLSKDELSKWTKRDQLAQDRIVAKMDEGLINHILTFDSSRHVAKVTDCVL
;
A
#
# COMPACT_ATOMS: atom_id res chain seq x y z
N MET A 1 -20.96 -35.05 -12.34
CA MET A 1 -20.17 -34.13 -11.51
C MET A 1 -20.10 -32.78 -12.21
N LEU A 2 -20.91 -31.82 -11.79
CA LEU A 2 -20.87 -30.46 -12.34
C LEU A 2 -19.89 -29.64 -11.49
N ARG A 3 -18.73 -29.30 -12.06
CA ARG A 3 -17.82 -28.32 -11.46
C ARG A 3 -18.53 -26.97 -11.53
N GLY A 4 -19.02 -26.50 -10.38
CA GLY A 4 -19.54 -25.15 -10.25
C GLY A 4 -18.47 -24.12 -10.62
N PRO A 5 -18.87 -22.92 -11.09
CA PRO A 5 -17.91 -21.87 -11.38
C PRO A 5 -17.11 -21.57 -10.10
N VAL A 6 -15.79 -21.60 -10.22
CA VAL A 6 -14.89 -21.09 -9.20
C VAL A 6 -15.29 -19.63 -9.02
N MET A 7 -15.98 -19.33 -7.92
CA MET A 7 -16.27 -17.98 -7.51
C MET A 7 -14.92 -17.34 -7.18
N GLU A 8 -14.25 -16.78 -8.17
CA GLU A 8 -13.24 -15.75 -7.96
C GLU A 8 -13.94 -14.71 -7.11
N ARG A 9 -13.63 -14.72 -5.81
CA ARG A 9 -14.00 -13.64 -4.91
C ARG A 9 -13.24 -12.44 -5.44
N MET A 10 -13.82 -11.73 -6.40
CA MET A 10 -13.57 -10.32 -6.58
C MET A 10 -13.95 -9.69 -5.26
N ASP A 11 -12.94 -9.55 -4.40
CA ASP A 11 -12.96 -8.72 -3.23
C ASP A 11 -13.31 -7.32 -3.72
N LYS A 12 -14.62 -7.00 -3.74
CA LYS A 12 -15.16 -5.65 -3.90
C LYS A 12 -14.85 -4.82 -2.65
N SER A 13 -13.61 -4.88 -2.17
CA SER A 13 -12.99 -3.80 -1.41
C SER A 13 -13.18 -2.58 -2.29
N VAL A 14 -14.18 -1.76 -1.98
CA VAL A 14 -14.45 -0.47 -2.62
C VAL A 14 -13.11 0.27 -2.68
N VAL A 15 -12.51 0.29 -3.87
CA VAL A 15 -11.24 0.95 -4.14
C VAL A 15 -11.53 2.43 -4.04
N ILE A 16 -11.27 3.02 -2.86
CA ILE A 16 -11.25 4.47 -2.74
C ILE A 16 -9.91 4.89 -3.30
N THR A 17 -9.96 5.57 -4.43
CA THR A 17 -8.82 6.30 -4.98
C THR A 17 -8.64 7.58 -4.18
N LEU A 18 -7.42 7.87 -3.73
CA LEU A 18 -7.10 9.15 -3.09
C LEU A 18 -7.21 10.25 -4.14
N LYS A 19 -8.05 11.25 -3.90
CA LYS A 19 -8.31 12.36 -4.83
C LYS A 19 -7.76 13.69 -4.32
N GLY A 20 -7.67 13.83 -2.99
CA GLY A 20 -7.23 15.04 -2.34
C GLY A 20 -7.46 14.96 -0.83
N SER A 21 -7.32 16.08 -0.12
CA SER A 21 -7.55 16.14 1.33
C SER A 21 -8.99 15.79 1.72
N GLU A 22 -9.95 15.98 0.81
CA GLU A 22 -11.37 15.74 1.07
C GLU A 22 -11.69 14.29 1.39
N ASN A 23 -10.92 13.33 0.84
CA ASN A 23 -11.12 11.90 1.11
C ASN A 23 -9.95 11.24 1.84
N TRP A 24 -8.97 12.02 2.28
CA TRP A 24 -7.77 11.53 2.98
C TRP A 24 -8.10 10.65 4.19
N PRO A 25 -8.96 11.04 5.16
CA PRO A 25 -9.19 10.24 6.36
C PRO A 25 -9.79 8.86 6.05
N VAL A 26 -10.75 8.82 5.11
CA VAL A 26 -11.44 7.59 4.71
C VAL A 26 -10.51 6.69 3.90
N TRP A 27 -9.74 7.28 2.98
CA TRP A 27 -8.73 6.57 2.22
C TRP A 27 -7.69 5.94 3.13
N LYS A 28 -7.11 6.72 4.05
CA LYS A 28 -6.09 6.28 5.02
C LYS A 28 -6.59 5.10 5.82
N PHE A 29 -7.78 5.21 6.41
CA PHE A 29 -8.37 4.12 7.19
C PHE A 29 -8.51 2.82 6.38
N ARG A 30 -9.02 2.89 5.15
CA ARG A 30 -9.20 1.70 4.30
C ARG A 30 -7.87 1.13 3.80
N THR A 31 -6.90 1.98 3.48
CA THR A 31 -5.57 1.55 3.05
C THR A 31 -4.84 0.86 4.20
N VAL A 32 -4.92 1.40 5.42
CA VAL A 32 -4.39 0.76 6.64
C VAL A 32 -5.01 -0.62 6.85
N ILE A 33 -6.34 -0.75 6.78
CA ILE A 33 -7.01 -2.05 6.92
C ILE A 33 -6.56 -3.03 5.84
N ALA A 34 -6.46 -2.59 4.59
CA ALA A 34 -6.05 -3.43 3.47
C ALA A 34 -4.60 -3.92 3.61
N LEU A 35 -3.71 -3.07 4.13
CA LEU A 35 -2.32 -3.43 4.41
C LEU A 35 -2.21 -4.38 5.62
N LYS A 36 -2.97 -4.12 6.70
CA LYS A 36 -3.01 -5.01 7.88
C LYS A 36 -3.52 -6.41 7.53
N THR A 37 -4.57 -6.50 6.71
CA THR A 37 -5.14 -7.78 6.24
C THR A 37 -4.13 -8.62 5.44
N LYS A 38 -3.09 -7.98 4.90
CA LYS A 38 -2.07 -8.64 4.08
C LYS A 38 -0.71 -8.72 4.77
N GLU A 39 -0.65 -8.36 6.06
CA GLU A 39 0.59 -8.33 6.82
C GLU A 39 1.65 -7.45 6.13
N LEU A 40 1.24 -6.28 5.62
CA LEU A 40 2.13 -5.32 4.97
C LEU A 40 2.17 -3.97 5.71
N TYR A 41 1.38 -3.80 6.76
CA TYR A 41 1.31 -2.52 7.46
C TYR A 41 2.58 -2.23 8.27
N ASP A 42 3.22 -3.27 8.78
CA ASP A 42 4.46 -3.20 9.56
C ASP A 42 5.63 -2.61 8.78
N VAL A 43 5.72 -2.86 7.47
CA VAL A 43 6.77 -2.28 6.61
C VAL A 43 6.52 -0.80 6.26
N VAL A 44 5.27 -0.33 6.35
CA VAL A 44 4.93 1.08 6.13
C VAL A 44 5.19 1.91 7.39
N ASP A 45 4.84 1.37 8.56
CA ASP A 45 4.95 2.07 9.84
C ASP A 45 6.39 2.10 10.35
N ASN A 46 7.12 0.99 10.17
CA ASN A 46 8.47 0.84 10.67
C ASN A 46 9.53 1.13 9.61
N PRO A 47 10.59 1.89 9.93
CA PRO A 47 11.76 1.99 9.07
C PRO A 47 12.42 0.62 8.89
N ARG A 48 13.07 0.44 7.74
CA ARG A 48 13.95 -0.70 7.48
C ARG A 48 15.00 -0.79 8.59
N ASP A 49 15.16 -1.97 9.17
CA ASP A 49 16.27 -2.26 10.07
C ASP A 49 17.58 -2.39 9.25
N GLU A 50 18.61 -1.69 9.69
CA GLU A 50 19.92 -1.65 9.05
C GLU A 50 20.71 -2.94 9.27
N ASN A 51 20.36 -3.73 10.29
CA ASN A 51 21.07 -4.95 10.70
C ASN A 51 20.45 -6.24 10.17
N LEU A 52 19.51 -6.15 9.21
CA LEU A 52 18.90 -7.34 8.61
C LEU A 52 19.94 -8.19 7.89
N SER A 53 19.85 -9.52 8.07
CA SER A 53 20.57 -10.44 7.22
C SER A 53 20.16 -10.28 5.75
N LYS A 54 20.99 -10.75 4.81
CA LYS A 54 20.69 -10.66 3.37
C LYS A 54 19.32 -11.26 3.00
N ASP A 55 18.94 -12.36 3.64
CA ASP A 55 17.67 -13.03 3.40
C ASP A 55 16.48 -12.26 3.98
N GLU A 56 16.63 -11.67 5.16
CA GLU A 56 15.62 -10.82 5.78
C GLU A 56 15.46 -9.51 5.03
N LEU A 57 16.56 -8.93 4.55
CA LEU A 57 16.55 -7.75 3.69
C LEU A 57 15.77 -8.03 2.41
N SER A 58 16.04 -9.15 1.72
CA SER A 58 15.29 -9.51 0.51
C SER A 58 13.79 -9.68 0.77
N LYS A 59 13.41 -10.30 1.89
CA LYS A 59 12.01 -10.44 2.30
C LYS A 59 11.36 -9.09 2.62
N TRP A 60 12.08 -8.23 3.32
CA TRP A 60 11.63 -6.86 3.65
C TRP A 60 11.40 -6.05 2.38
N THR A 61 12.37 -6.03 1.47
CA THR A 61 12.26 -5.31 0.19
C THR A 61 11.07 -5.78 -0.64
N LYS A 62 10.81 -7.08 -0.71
CA LYS A 62 9.63 -7.62 -1.41
C LYS A 62 8.32 -7.14 -0.77
N ARG A 63 8.24 -7.12 0.56
CA ARG A 63 7.05 -6.62 1.28
C ARG A 63 6.87 -5.13 1.10
N ASP A 64 7.95 -4.36 1.13
CA ASP A 64 7.93 -2.92 0.89
C ASP A 64 7.45 -2.60 -0.54
N GLN A 65 7.99 -3.28 -1.56
CA GLN A 65 7.53 -3.15 -2.95
C GLN A 65 6.03 -3.46 -3.09
N LEU A 66 5.55 -4.53 -2.44
CA LEU A 66 4.12 -4.87 -2.43
C LEU A 66 3.27 -3.83 -1.71
N ALA A 67 3.79 -3.20 -0.66
CA ALA A 67 3.09 -2.13 0.05
C ALA A 67 3.02 -0.86 -0.83
N GLN A 68 4.13 -0.48 -1.47
CA GLN A 68 4.19 0.63 -2.42
C GLN A 68 3.19 0.45 -3.57
N ASP A 69 3.21 -0.71 -4.23
CA ASP A 69 2.28 -1.04 -5.33
C ASP A 69 0.82 -0.87 -4.90
N ARG A 70 0.47 -1.36 -3.71
CA ARG A 70 -0.90 -1.23 -3.17
C ARG A 70 -1.30 0.18 -2.80
N ILE A 71 -0.36 0.98 -2.30
CA ILE A 71 -0.60 2.38 -1.97
C ILE A 71 -0.83 3.16 -3.26
N VAL A 72 0.10 3.05 -4.22
CA VAL A 72 0.06 3.73 -5.52
C VAL A 72 -1.16 3.34 -6.34
N ALA A 73 -1.53 2.06 -6.38
CA ALA A 73 -2.72 1.58 -7.10
C ALA A 73 -4.04 2.16 -6.56
N LYS A 74 -4.02 2.79 -5.38
CA LYS A 74 -5.17 3.46 -4.77
C LYS A 74 -5.04 4.97 -4.79
N MET A 75 -4.19 5.55 -5.63
CA MET A 75 -4.00 6.99 -5.73
C MET A 75 -4.38 7.50 -7.13
N ASP A 76 -4.79 8.76 -7.20
CA ASP A 76 -5.02 9.44 -8.48
C ASP A 76 -3.68 9.73 -9.17
N GLU A 77 -3.67 9.69 -10.50
CA GLU A 77 -2.47 9.86 -11.34
C GLU A 77 -1.77 11.20 -11.09
N GLY A 78 -2.53 12.26 -10.78
CA GLY A 78 -1.96 13.57 -10.44
C GLY A 78 -1.08 13.53 -9.18
N LEU A 79 -1.38 12.64 -8.24
CA LEU A 79 -0.61 12.47 -7.01
C LEU A 79 0.59 11.53 -7.20
N ILE A 80 0.50 10.58 -8.14
CA ILE A 80 1.56 9.61 -8.44
C ILE A 80 2.84 10.29 -8.94
N ASN A 81 2.72 11.38 -9.69
CA ASN A 81 3.89 12.13 -10.18
C ASN A 81 4.77 12.69 -9.05
N HIS A 82 4.20 12.96 -7.87
CA HIS A 82 4.94 13.39 -6.70
C HIS A 82 5.64 12.23 -5.95
N ILE A 83 5.35 10.99 -6.33
CA ILE A 83 5.76 9.76 -5.62
C ILE A 83 6.92 9.03 -6.31
N LEU A 84 7.17 9.32 -7.59
CA LEU A 84 8.19 8.65 -8.41
C LEU A 84 9.62 8.71 -7.85
N THR A 85 9.86 9.51 -6.80
CA THR A 85 11.16 9.70 -6.16
C THR A 85 11.32 8.93 -4.84
N PHE A 86 10.33 8.12 -4.41
CA PHE A 86 10.37 7.47 -3.10
C PHE A 86 10.92 6.04 -3.13
N ASP A 87 11.91 5.80 -2.27
CA ASP A 87 12.56 4.48 -2.13
C ASP A 87 11.86 3.54 -1.14
N SER A 88 10.87 4.01 -0.37
CA SER A 88 10.14 3.18 0.60
C SER A 88 8.65 3.53 0.70
N SER A 89 7.83 2.53 1.01
CA SER A 89 6.40 2.69 1.25
C SER A 89 6.07 3.68 2.38
N ARG A 90 6.97 3.79 3.38
CA ARG A 90 6.87 4.77 4.46
C ARG A 90 6.91 6.21 3.97
N HIS A 91 7.75 6.51 2.98
CA HIS A 91 7.83 7.85 2.40
C HIS A 91 6.57 8.18 1.61
N VAL A 92 6.06 7.23 0.83
CA VAL A 92 4.80 7.37 0.09
C VAL A 92 3.65 7.73 1.06
N ALA A 93 3.53 7.01 2.17
CA ALA A 93 2.48 7.23 3.17
C ALA A 93 2.57 8.58 3.91
N LYS A 94 3.78 9.12 4.09
CA LYS A 94 3.99 10.42 4.76
C LYS A 94 3.71 11.61 3.85
N VAL A 95 4.10 11.55 2.58
CA VAL A 95 3.89 12.65 1.64
C VAL A 95 2.41 12.88 1.37
N THR A 96 1.62 11.81 1.37
CA THR A 96 0.17 11.91 1.33
C THR A 96 -0.46 12.60 2.54
N ASP A 97 0.24 12.67 3.69
CA ASP A 97 -0.18 13.49 4.84
C ASP A 97 0.21 14.99 4.68
N CYS A 98 1.13 15.34 3.75
CA CYS A 98 1.68 16.70 3.62
C CYS A 98 1.28 17.46 2.35
N VAL A 99 0.95 16.77 1.26
CA VAL A 99 0.64 17.37 -0.06
C VAL A 99 -0.86 17.64 -0.24
N LEU A 100 -1.68 17.18 0.71
CA LEU A 100 -3.15 17.30 0.71
C LEU A 100 -3.61 18.26 1.81
#